data_AF-D4VSF6-F1
#
_entry.id   AF-D4VSF6-F1
#
_cell.length_a   1.000
_cell.length_b   1.000
_cell.length_c   1.000
_cell.angle_alpha   90.00
_cell.angle_beta   90.00
_cell.angle_gamma   90.00
#
_symmetry.space_group_name_H-M   'P 1'
#
loop_
_entity.id
_entity.type
_entity.pdbx_description
1 polymer ?
#
loop_
_entity_poly.entity_id
_entity_poly.type
_entity_poly.pdbx_seq_one_letter_code
_entity_poly.pdbx_strand_id
1 'polypeptide(L)' 'MIHAGQLIERTLHEQGRTVTWFATQLCCTRPNVYKIFRKENIDIHLLWRISYILGHDFFRDLSDSINTGSFPSVSK' A
#
# COMPACT_ATOMS: atom_id res chain seq x y z
N MET A 1 10.36 -1.95 8.74
CA MET A 1 8.97 -2.34 8.43
C MET A 1 8.67 -1.92 7.00
N ILE A 2 7.75 -2.60 6.31
CA ILE A 2 7.37 -2.19 4.94
C ILE A 2 6.69 -0.82 5.00
N HIS A 3 7.18 0.13 4.20
CA HIS A 3 6.56 1.44 4.06
C HIS A 3 5.41 1.34 3.05
N ALA A 4 4.16 1.20 3.54
CA ALA A 4 3.00 0.90 2.70
C ALA A 4 2.80 1.91 1.55
N GLY A 5 3.02 3.20 1.79
CA GLY A 5 2.93 4.23 0.74
C GLY A 5 3.89 4.02 -0.43
N GLN A 6 5.12 3.53 -0.18
CA GLN A 6 6.12 3.29 -1.22
C GLN A 6 5.81 2.01 -2.00
N LEU A 7 5.29 1.00 -1.31
CA LEU A 7 4.82 -0.23 -1.95
C LEU A 7 3.68 0.09 -2.92
N ILE A 8 2.69 0.89 -2.50
CA ILE A 8 1.59 1.33 -3.36
C ILE A 8 2.11 2.11 -4.58
N GLU A 9 3.06 3.03 -4.40
CA GLU A 9 3.66 3.79 -5.49
C GLU A 9 4.35 2.89 -6.51
N ARG A 10 5.12 1.91 -6.03
CA ARG A 10 5.79 0.91 -6.87
C ARG A 10 4.77 0.11 -7.67
N THR A 11 3.77 -0.48 -7.02
CA THR A 11 2.75 -1.30 -7.68
C THR A 11 1.98 -0.50 -8.73
N LEU A 12 1.66 0.78 -8.46
CA LEU A 12 1.02 1.65 -9.44
C LEU A 12 1.88 1.84 -10.70
N HIS A 13 3.19 2.11 -10.52
CA HIS A 13 4.11 2.31 -11.63
C HIS A 13 4.42 1.02 -12.40
N GLU A 14 4.51 -0.12 -11.72
CA GLU A 14 4.67 -1.44 -12.36
C GLU A 14 3.48 -1.79 -13.26
N GLN A 15 2.27 -1.33 -12.91
CA GLN A 15 1.09 -1.46 -13.75
C GLN A 15 1.04 -0.45 -14.92
N GLY A 16 2.03 0.44 -15.04
CA GLY A 16 2.08 1.48 -16.08
C GLY A 16 0.99 2.56 -15.92
N ARG A 17 0.40 2.70 -14.72
CA ARG A 17 -0.69 3.65 -14.47
C ARG A 17 -0.15 4.99 -13.99
N THR A 18 -0.84 6.07 -14.34
CA THR A 18 -0.43 7.42 -13.94
C THR A 18 -1.01 7.81 -12.57
N VAL A 19 -0.32 8.72 -11.88
CA VAL A 19 -0.81 9.35 -10.65
C VAL A 19 -2.16 10.06 -10.86
N THR A 20 -2.36 10.67 -12.04
CA THR A 20 -3.64 11.31 -12.39
C THR A 20 -4.77 10.27 -12.46
N TRP A 21 -4.54 9.14 -13.12
CA TRP A 21 -5.51 8.04 -13.17
C TRP A 21 -5.86 7.56 -11.77
N PHE A 22 -4.85 7.38 -10.91
CA PHE A 22 -5.05 6.88 -9.57
C PHE A 22 -5.83 7.86 -8.68
N ALA A 23 -5.52 9.16 -8.78
CA ALA A 23 -6.26 10.22 -8.11
C ALA A 23 -7.76 10.21 -8.49
N THR A 24 -8.06 10.00 -9.77
CA THR A 24 -9.44 9.85 -10.26
C THR A 24 -10.15 8.65 -9.63
N GLN A 25 -9.49 7.48 -9.58
CA GLN A 25 -10.09 6.27 -8.96
C GLN A 25 -10.35 6.44 -7.45
N LEU A 26 -9.44 7.14 -6.75
CA LEU A 26 -9.58 7.45 -5.33
C LEU A 26 -10.53 8.62 -5.04
N CYS A 27 -11.03 9.28 -6.08
CA CYS A 27 -11.82 10.51 -5.97
C CYS A 27 -11.10 11.60 -5.15
N CYS A 28 -9.81 11.80 -5.41
CA CYS A 28 -8.98 12.78 -4.71
C CYS A 28 -8.07 13.55 -5.69
N THR A 29 -7.24 14.46 -5.16
CA THR A 29 -6.33 15.27 -5.96
C THR A 29 -4.95 14.62 -6.05
N ARG A 30 -4.18 14.95 -7.10
CA ARG A 30 -2.78 14.46 -7.25
C ARG A 30 -1.90 14.76 -6.02
N PRO A 31 -1.94 15.95 -5.38
CA PRO A 31 -1.22 16.18 -4.14
C PRO A 31 -1.59 15.22 -3.01
N ASN A 32 -2.86 14.82 -2.91
CA ASN A 32 -3.28 13.83 -1.90
C ASN A 32 -2.69 12.45 -2.17
N VAL A 33 -2.56 12.06 -3.44
CA VAL A 33 -1.87 10.81 -3.82
C VAL A 33 -0.41 10.84 -3.38
N TYR A 34 0.32 11.94 -3.63
CA TYR A 34 1.71 12.05 -3.17
C TYR A 34 1.83 12.03 -1.63
N LYS A 35 0.82 12.55 -0.91
CA LYS A 35 0.76 12.41 0.55
C LYS A 35 0.56 10.95 0.98
N ILE A 36 -0.20 10.15 0.24
CA ILE A 36 -0.37 8.71 0.48
C ILE A 36 0.98 7.99 0.32
N PHE A 37 1.74 8.29 -0.74
CA PHE A 37 3.03 7.63 -0.99
C PHE A 37 4.07 7.90 0.11
N ARG A 38 3.97 9.03 0.82
CA ARG A 38 4.84 9.41 1.95
C ARG A 38 4.42 8.84 3.29
N LYS A 39 3.30 8.10 3.37
CA LYS A 39 2.83 7.50 4.62
C LYS A 39 3.37 6.09 4.77
N GLU A 40 4.10 5.86 5.86
CA GLU A 40 4.52 4.51 6.26
C GLU A 40 3.29 3.67 6.64
N ASN A 41 2.40 4.26 7.45
CA ASN A 41 1.15 3.66 7.90
C ASN A 41 -0.04 4.21 7.11
N ILE A 42 -0.84 3.31 6.53
CA ILE A 42 -2.06 3.62 5.80
C ILE A 42 -3.25 3.10 6.60
N ASP A 43 -4.29 3.92 6.72
CA ASP A 43 -5.57 3.53 7.32
C ASP A 43 -6.14 2.28 6.61
N ILE A 44 -6.70 1.34 7.38
CA ILE A 44 -7.13 0.03 6.85
C ILE A 44 -8.18 0.15 5.74
N HIS A 45 -9.09 1.12 5.81
CA HIS A 45 -10.12 1.31 4.79
C HIS A 45 -9.53 1.92 3.52
N LEU A 46 -8.59 2.85 3.68
CA LEU A 46 -7.84 3.39 2.55
C LEU A 46 -7.01 2.30 1.88
N LEU A 47 -6.33 1.45 2.64
CA LEU A 47 -5.55 0.34 2.11
C LEU A 47 -6.45 -0.62 1.32
N TRP A 48 -7.59 -1.02 1.89
CA TRP A 48 -8.56 -1.86 1.21
C TRP A 48 -9.04 -1.28 -0.12
N ARG A 49 -9.39 0.02 -0.13
CA ARG A 49 -9.83 0.69 -1.35
C ARG A 49 -8.72 0.72 -2.41
N ILE A 50 -7.48 0.97 -1.99
CA ILE A 50 -6.31 0.96 -2.88
C ILE A 50 -6.04 -0.45 -3.42
N SER A 51 -6.10 -1.48 -2.58
CA SER A 51 -5.99 -2.89 -2.98
C SER A 51 -7.01 -3.24 -4.06
N TYR A 52 -8.26 -2.80 -3.88
CA TYR A 52 -9.32 -3.03 -4.85
C TYR A 52 -9.08 -2.29 -6.18
N ILE A 53 -8.68 -1.01 -6.12
CA ILE A 53 -8.42 -0.19 -7.32
C ILE A 53 -7.24 -0.74 -8.14
N LEU A 54 -6.18 -1.19 -7.47
CA LEU A 54 -4.99 -1.73 -8.12
C LEU A 54 -5.09 -3.24 -8.37
N GLY A 55 -6.10 -3.92 -7.86
CA GLY A 55 -6.22 -5.38 -7.97
C GLY A 55 -5.05 -6.13 -7.33
N HIS A 56 -4.50 -5.59 -6.24
CA HIS A 56 -3.31 -6.12 -5.56
C HIS A 56 -3.57 -6.28 -4.06
N ASP A 57 -3.18 -7.42 -3.48
CA ASP A 57 -3.44 -7.74 -2.06
C ASP A 57 -2.33 -7.18 -1.15
N PHE A 58 -2.37 -5.87 -0.89
CA PHE A 58 -1.39 -5.21 -0.01
C PHE A 58 -1.42 -5.72 1.44
N PHE A 59 -2.53 -6.35 1.88
CA PHE A 59 -2.58 -6.93 3.22
C PHE A 59 -1.67 -8.16 3.33
N ARG A 60 -1.60 -8.96 2.26
CA ARG A 60 -0.69 -10.10 2.19
C ARG A 60 0.76 -9.67 2.22
N ASP A 61 1.14 -8.65 1.45
CA ASP A 61 2.51 -8.11 1.48
C ASP A 61 2.93 -7.69 2.89
N LEU A 62 2.03 -7.01 3.60
CA LEU A 62 2.26 -6.62 5.00
C LEU A 62 2.38 -7.85 5.91
N SER A 63 1.51 -8.85 5.75
CA SER A 63 1.56 -10.11 6.48
C SER A 63 2.84 -10.90 6.24
N ASP A 64 3.33 -10.97 5.00
CA ASP A 64 4.55 -11.70 4.66
C ASP A 64 5.79 -11.01 5.22
N SER A 65 5.75 -9.68 5.32
CA SER A 65 6.81 -8.90 5.97
C SER A 65 6.93 -9.18 7.47
N ILE A 66 5.81 -9.50 8.11
CA ILE A 66 5.75 -9.94 9.51
C ILE A 66 6.42 -11.31 9.64
N ASN A 67 6.13 -12.26 8.75
CA ASN A 67 6.75 -13.60 8.77
C ASN A 67 8.26 -13.61 8.51
N THR A 68 8.76 -12.59 7.81
CA THR A 68 10.19 -12.45 7.50
C THR A 68 10.96 -11.78 8.65
N GLY A 69 10.26 -11.04 9.53
CA GLY A 69 10.81 -10.60 10.81
C GLY A 69 10.64 -11.72 11.84
N SER A 70 11.71 -12.42 12.18
CA SER A 70 11.72 -13.48 13.19
C SER A 70 11.00 -13.06 14.47
N PHE A 71 9.75 -13.48 14.66
CA PHE A 71 9.15 -13.46 15.98
C PHE A 71 9.90 -14.49 16.82
N PRO A 72 10.47 -14.14 17.98
CA PRO A 72 10.98 -15.15 18.89
C PRO A 72 9.80 -16.07 19.19
N SER A 73 9.93 -17.33 18.78
CA SER A 73 8.98 -18.38 19.10
C SER A 73 8.79 -18.37 20.61
N VAL A 74 7.60 -17.95 21.07
CA VAL A 74 7.22 -18.14 22.46
C VAL A 74 6.94 -19.63 22.59
N SER A 75 7.97 -20.38 22.94
CA SER A 75 7.83 -21.76 23.41
C SER A 75 6.95 -21.74 24.66
N LYS A 76 5.83 -22.46 24.62
CA LYS A 76 5.04 -22.81 25.79
C LYS A 76 5.78 -23.83 26.64
#